data_AF-A0A975C0A0-F1
#
_entry.id   AF-A0A975C0A0-F1
#
_cell.length_a   1.000
_cell.length_b   1.000
_cell.length_c   1.000
_cell.angle_alpha   90.00
_cell.angle_beta   90.00
_cell.angle_gamma   90.00
#
_symmetry.space_group_name_H-M   'P 1'
#
loop_
_entity.id
_entity.type
_entity.pdbx_description
1 polymer ?
#
loop_
_entity_poly.entity_id
_entity_poly.type
_entity_poly.pdbx_seq_one_letter_code
_entity_poly.pdbx_strand_id
1 'polypeptide(L)'
;MNPPIIPADKKLRKQTIVALLICIPIGLFLIQSLSAYIEEFESLIATDIELATVKIKKLLTIITVINAIFSSALALHLSSLAIKILKSGCYPPPGMRVIKDTPLQIGKKAKNIGTALIFTALLILSTNIILWYVHVMLDQLISI
;
A
#
# COMPACT_ATOMS: atom_id res chain seq x y z
N MET A 1 16.70 -32.95 3.44
CA MET A 1 15.46 -33.17 2.67
C MET A 1 15.09 -31.88 1.97
N ASN A 2 14.83 -31.92 0.66
CA ASN A 2 14.32 -30.76 -0.07
C ASN A 2 12.88 -30.49 0.37
N PRO A 3 12.51 -29.22 0.65
CA PRO A 3 11.15 -28.90 1.07
C PRO A 3 10.16 -29.19 -0.08
N PRO A 4 8.96 -29.73 0.22
CA PRO A 4 7.95 -29.96 -0.80
C PRO A 4 7.53 -28.62 -1.43
N ILE A 5 7.35 -28.61 -2.75
CA ILE A 5 7.03 -27.42 -3.53
C ILE A 5 5.52 -27.37 -3.73
N ILE A 6 4.90 -26.24 -3.39
CA ILE A 6 3.49 -25.98 -3.70
C ILE A 6 3.43 -25.37 -5.12
N PRO A 7 2.74 -26.01 -6.07
CA PRO A 7 2.67 -25.54 -7.45
C PRO A 7 1.84 -24.26 -7.57
N ALA A 8 2.24 -23.41 -8.51
CA ALA A 8 1.53 -22.18 -8.83
C ALA A 8 0.13 -22.40 -9.42
N ASP A 9 -0.83 -21.58 -9.00
CA ASP A 9 -2.14 -21.50 -9.63
C ASP A 9 -2.06 -20.61 -10.88
N LYS A 10 -2.18 -21.23 -12.06
CA LYS A 10 -2.11 -20.55 -13.36
C LYS A 10 -3.21 -19.50 -13.55
N LYS A 11 -4.41 -19.73 -12.99
CA LYS A 11 -5.55 -18.79 -13.09
C LYS A 11 -5.25 -17.54 -12.27
N LEU A 12 -4.77 -17.73 -11.04
CA LEU A 12 -4.41 -16.62 -10.16
C LEU A 12 -3.24 -15.82 -10.74
N ARG A 13 -2.23 -16.49 -11.30
CA ARG A 13 -1.12 -15.84 -12.02
C ARG A 13 -1.61 -14.96 -13.18
N LYS A 14 -2.53 -15.46 -14.02
CA LYS A 14 -3.10 -14.67 -15.12
C LYS A 14 -3.86 -13.45 -14.60
N GLN A 15 -4.67 -13.62 -13.55
CA GLN A 15 -5.40 -12.50 -12.93
C GLN A 15 -4.46 -11.43 -12.37
N THR A 16 -3.39 -11.84 -11.68
CA THR A 16 -2.39 -10.90 -11.15
C THR A 16 -1.68 -10.14 -12.26
N ILE A 17 -1.29 -10.81 -13.36
CA ILE A 17 -0.63 -10.15 -14.50
C ILE A 17 -1.57 -9.14 -15.15
N VAL A 18 -2.84 -9.51 -15.38
CA VAL A 18 -3.83 -8.59 -15.96
C VAL A 18 -4.07 -7.40 -15.04
N ALA A 19 -4.23 -7.63 -13.74
CA ALA A 19 -4.39 -6.55 -12.76
C ALA A 19 -3.17 -5.61 -12.77
N LEU A 20 -1.95 -6.16 -12.81
CA LEU A 20 -0.72 -5.36 -12.88
C LEU A 20 -0.65 -4.53 -14.17
N LEU A 21 -0.99 -5.13 -15.32
CA LEU A 21 -1.03 -4.43 -16.61
C LEU A 21 -2.04 -3.29 -16.66
N ILE A 22 -3.12 -3.37 -15.86
CA ILE A 22 -4.12 -2.30 -15.74
C ILE A 22 -3.66 -1.24 -14.73
N CYS A 23 -3.03 -1.64 -13.62
CA CYS A 23 -2.54 -0.70 -12.62
C CYS A 23 -1.43 0.22 -13.15
N ILE A 24 -0.56 -0.26 -14.04
CA ILE A 24 0.53 0.55 -14.62
C ILE A 24 0.01 1.80 -15.36
N PRO A 25 -0.86 1.71 -16.38
CA PRO A 25 -1.36 2.87 -17.10
C PRO A 25 -2.19 3.79 -16.20
N ILE A 26 -2.95 3.25 -15.23
CA ILE A 26 -3.67 4.06 -14.24
C ILE A 26 -2.68 4.86 -13.40
N GLY A 27 -1.61 4.22 -12.90
CA GLY A 27 -0.57 4.90 -12.13
C GLY A 27 0.11 6.00 -12.93
N LEU A 28 0.47 5.74 -14.18
CA LEU A 28 1.06 6.74 -15.08
C LEU A 28 0.11 7.93 -15.31
N PHE A 29 -1.17 7.65 -15.57
CA PHE A 29 -2.18 8.67 -15.76
C PHE A 29 -2.36 9.55 -14.52
N LEU A 30 -2.38 8.95 -13.32
CA LEU A 30 -2.48 9.67 -12.06
C LEU A 30 -1.25 10.56 -11.80
N ILE A 31 -0.05 10.05 -12.07
CA ILE A 31 1.19 10.84 -11.94
C ILE A 31 1.18 12.02 -12.91
N GLN A 32 0.80 11.79 -14.17
CA GLN A 32 0.70 12.87 -15.16
C GLN A 32 -0.34 13.91 -14.76
N SER A 33 -1.51 13.48 -14.30
CA SER A 33 -2.57 14.37 -13.82
C SER A 33 -2.12 15.19 -12.61
N LEU A 34 -1.36 14.58 -11.70
CA LEU A 34 -0.79 15.26 -10.54
C LEU A 34 0.26 16.30 -10.96
N SER A 35 1.11 15.97 -11.94
CA SER A 35 2.10 16.93 -12.48
C SER A 35 1.42 18.15 -13.09
N ALA A 36 0.40 17.94 -13.93
CA ALA A 36 -0.36 19.03 -14.52
C ALA A 36 -1.07 19.89 -13.45
N TYR A 37 -1.57 19.25 -12.39
CA TYR A 37 -2.18 19.96 -11.27
C TYR A 37 -1.15 20.81 -10.50
N ILE A 38 0.08 20.33 -10.32
CA ILE A 38 1.16 21.07 -9.66
C ILE A 38 1.58 22.28 -10.52
N GLU A 39 1.69 22.13 -11.83
CA GLU A 39 2.00 23.25 -12.73
C GLU A 39 0.90 24.33 -12.72
N GLU A 40 -0.38 23.92 -12.73
CA GLU A 40 -1.51 24.86 -12.55
C GLU A 40 -1.40 25.55 -11.18
N PHE A 41 -1.00 24.80 -10.15
CA PHE A 41 -0.85 25.32 -8.81
C PHE A 41 0.22 26.42 -8.69
N GLU A 42 1.39 26.23 -9.30
CA GLU A 42 2.46 27.22 -9.30
C GLU A 42 2.01 28.55 -9.92
N SER A 43 1.20 28.49 -10.98
CA SER A 43 0.62 29.70 -11.61
C SER A 43 -0.41 30.41 -10.70
N LEU A 44 -1.15 29.65 -9.89
CA LEU A 44 -2.15 30.20 -8.97
C LEU A 44 -1.52 30.87 -7.74
N ILE A 45 -0.42 30.35 -7.19
CA ILE A 45 0.27 30.97 -6.04
C ILE A 45 0.67 32.43 -6.37
N ALA A 46 1.04 32.70 -7.62
CA ALA A 46 1.41 34.04 -8.07
C ALA A 46 0.23 35.03 -8.12
N THR A 47 -1.01 34.54 -8.10
CA THR A 47 -2.22 35.35 -8.32
C THR A 47 -3.12 35.42 -7.08
N ASP A 48 -3.31 34.29 -6.37
CA ASP A 48 -4.20 34.19 -5.21
C ASP A 48 -3.75 33.06 -4.25
N ILE A 49 -3.08 33.46 -3.16
CA ILE A 49 -2.51 32.55 -2.17
C ILE A 49 -3.60 31.85 -1.33
N GLU A 50 -4.73 32.50 -1.09
CA GLU A 50 -5.83 31.90 -0.30
C GLU A 50 -6.48 30.75 -1.06
N LEU A 51 -6.77 30.96 -2.35
CA LEU A 51 -7.39 29.93 -3.18
C LEU A 51 -6.45 28.74 -3.43
N ALA A 52 -5.14 29.02 -3.59
CA ALA A 52 -4.10 28.01 -3.66
C ALA A 52 -4.09 27.12 -2.39
N THR A 53 -4.17 27.74 -1.22
CA THR A 53 -4.15 27.02 0.05
C THR A 53 -5.33 26.04 0.20
N VAL A 54 -6.54 26.46 -0.17
CA VAL A 54 -7.74 25.60 -0.16
C VAL A 54 -7.59 24.41 -1.11
N LYS A 55 -7.04 24.64 -2.32
CA LYS A 55 -6.78 23.61 -3.32
C LYS A 55 -5.78 22.55 -2.82
N ILE A 56 -4.69 22.94 -2.16
CA ILE A 56 -3.74 21.98 -1.56
C ILE A 56 -4.40 21.18 -0.45
N LYS A 57 -5.12 21.82 0.47
CA LYS A 57 -5.76 21.09 1.58
C LYS A 57 -6.70 20.03 1.04
N LYS A 58 -7.54 20.37 0.07
CA LYS A 58 -8.47 19.42 -0.55
C LYS A 58 -7.73 18.24 -1.18
N LEU A 59 -6.65 18.50 -1.92
CA LEU A 59 -5.83 17.44 -2.51
C LEU A 59 -5.20 16.54 -1.44
N LEU A 60 -4.61 17.14 -0.40
CA LEU A 60 -3.99 16.42 0.71
C LEU A 60 -5.02 15.56 1.46
N THR A 61 -6.23 16.07 1.71
CA THR A 61 -7.33 15.31 2.30
C THR A 61 -7.70 14.11 1.42
N ILE A 62 -7.86 14.30 0.11
CA ILE A 62 -8.18 13.21 -0.83
C ILE A 62 -7.09 12.13 -0.80
N ILE A 63 -5.82 12.52 -0.89
CA ILE A 63 -4.67 11.60 -0.84
C ILE A 63 -4.66 10.85 0.49
N THR A 64 -4.91 11.55 1.60
CA THR A 64 -4.92 10.96 2.94
C THR A 64 -6.03 9.93 3.09
N VAL A 65 -7.25 10.23 2.65
CA VAL A 65 -8.39 9.30 2.71
C VAL A 65 -8.13 8.07 1.84
N ILE A 66 -7.67 8.27 0.60
CA ILE A 66 -7.33 7.18 -0.31
C ILE A 66 -6.23 6.31 0.32
N ASN A 67 -5.14 6.91 0.80
CA ASN A 67 -4.07 6.18 1.45
C ASN A 67 -4.56 5.42 2.67
N ALA A 68 -5.39 6.02 3.52
CA ALA A 68 -5.93 5.38 4.73
C ALA A 68 -6.73 4.11 4.38
N ILE A 69 -7.57 4.16 3.35
CA ILE A 69 -8.35 3.00 2.89
C ILE A 69 -7.43 1.89 2.37
N PHE A 70 -6.52 2.22 1.45
CA PHE A 70 -5.65 1.22 0.82
C PHE A 70 -4.63 0.63 1.81
N SER A 71 -3.98 1.47 2.62
CA SER A 71 -3.02 1.03 3.63
C SER A 71 -3.68 0.16 4.69
N SER A 72 -4.88 0.51 5.17
CA SER A 72 -5.61 -0.29 6.15
C SER A 72 -6.03 -1.64 5.57
N ALA A 73 -6.59 -1.66 4.35
CA ALA A 73 -6.97 -2.91 3.69
C ALA A 73 -5.75 -3.84 3.48
N LEU A 74 -4.62 -3.28 3.05
CA LEU A 74 -3.39 -4.02 2.85
C LEU A 74 -2.81 -4.53 4.17
N ALA A 75 -2.76 -3.69 5.21
CA ALA A 75 -2.28 -4.07 6.54
C ALA A 75 -3.14 -5.17 7.16
N LEU A 76 -4.48 -5.10 7.01
CA LEU A 76 -5.39 -6.15 7.43
C LEU A 76 -5.14 -7.46 6.68
N HIS A 77 -4.94 -7.40 5.36
CA HIS A 77 -4.63 -8.57 4.55
C HIS A 77 -3.31 -9.23 5.00
N LEU A 78 -2.24 -8.44 5.16
CA LEU A 78 -0.93 -8.92 5.61
C LEU A 78 -0.99 -9.50 7.03
N SER A 79 -1.72 -8.84 7.93
CA SER A 79 -1.91 -9.30 9.31
C SER A 79 -2.71 -10.61 9.35
N SER A 80 -3.79 -10.72 8.56
CA SER A 80 -4.58 -11.95 8.43
C SER A 80 -3.72 -13.11 7.91
N LEU A 81 -2.89 -12.85 6.89
CA LEU A 81 -1.96 -13.83 6.35
C LEU A 81 -0.90 -14.24 7.38
N ALA A 82 -0.30 -13.28 8.08
CA ALA A 82 0.66 -13.53 9.14
C ALA A 82 0.08 -14.41 10.25
N ILE A 83 -1.13 -14.10 10.73
CA ILE A 83 -1.83 -14.88 11.75
C ILE A 83 -2.04 -16.33 11.26
N LYS A 84 -2.44 -16.53 10.01
CA LYS A 84 -2.60 -17.88 9.43
C LYS A 84 -1.27 -18.65 9.43
N ILE A 85 -0.17 -18.00 9.04
CA ILE A 85 1.18 -18.60 9.02
C ILE A 85 1.64 -18.96 10.43
N LEU A 86 1.44 -18.06 11.40
CA LEU A 86 1.84 -18.28 12.79
C LEU A 86 1.01 -19.40 13.44
N LYS A 87 -0.28 -19.51 13.10
CA LYS A 87 -1.17 -20.59 13.57
C LYS A 87 -0.85 -21.93 12.91
N SER A 88 -0.59 -21.97 11.61
CA SER A 88 -0.28 -23.22 10.89
C SER A 88 1.16 -23.70 11.07
N GLY A 89 2.07 -22.79 11.46
CA GLY A 89 3.50 -23.07 11.57
C GLY A 89 4.20 -23.29 10.22
N CYS A 90 3.53 -22.96 9.11
CA CYS A 90 4.04 -23.13 7.75
C CYS A 90 3.68 -21.97 6.82
N TYR A 91 4.54 -21.72 5.83
CA TYR A 91 4.31 -20.79 4.72
C TYR A 91 4.53 -21.52 3.40
N PRO A 92 3.59 -21.49 2.44
CA PRO A 92 2.24 -20.92 2.53
C PRO A 92 1.36 -21.63 3.56
N PRO A 93 0.36 -20.95 4.18
CA PRO A 93 -0.62 -21.63 5.02
C PRO A 93 -1.48 -22.61 4.19
N PRO A 94 -2.04 -23.66 4.83
CA PRO A 94 -2.83 -24.67 4.13
C PRO A 94 -3.98 -24.06 3.32
N GLY A 95 -4.15 -24.50 2.08
CA GLY A 95 -5.19 -24.01 1.17
C GLY A 95 -4.88 -22.66 0.48
N MET A 96 -3.73 -22.04 0.74
CA MET A 96 -3.33 -20.82 0.04
C MET A 96 -2.89 -21.12 -1.40
N ARG A 97 -3.48 -20.39 -2.35
CA ARG A 97 -3.04 -20.38 -3.76
C ARG A 97 -1.84 -19.46 -3.90
N VAL A 98 -0.83 -19.90 -4.64
CA VAL A 98 0.41 -19.14 -4.88
C VAL A 98 0.57 -18.77 -6.36
N ILE A 99 1.16 -17.61 -6.63
CA ILE A 99 1.40 -17.11 -8.00
C ILE A 99 2.61 -17.79 -8.65
N LYS A 100 3.57 -18.22 -7.82
CA LYS A 100 4.83 -18.87 -8.21
C LYS A 100 5.00 -20.13 -7.38
N ASP A 101 5.66 -21.13 -7.96
CA ASP A 101 6.06 -22.33 -7.23
C ASP A 101 6.81 -21.93 -5.96
N THR A 102 6.22 -22.23 -4.82
CA THR A 102 6.68 -21.74 -3.51
C THR A 102 7.09 -22.94 -2.67
N PRO A 103 8.35 -22.99 -2.18
CA PRO A 103 8.77 -24.06 -1.29
C PRO A 103 8.02 -23.93 0.05
N LEU A 104 7.51 -25.05 0.56
CA LEU A 104 6.91 -25.09 1.88
C LEU A 104 7.97 -24.84 2.95
N GLN A 105 7.84 -23.73 3.65
CA GLN A 105 8.68 -23.39 4.78
C GLN A 105 7.94 -23.76 6.07
N ILE A 106 8.65 -24.38 7.02
CA ILE A 106 8.07 -24.87 8.28
C ILE A 106 8.91 -24.35 9.45
N GLY A 107 8.29 -24.22 10.63
CA GLY A 107 8.99 -23.95 11.88
C GLY A 107 9.54 -22.52 11.94
N LYS A 108 10.82 -22.36 12.29
CA LYS A 108 11.43 -21.03 12.52
C LYS A 108 11.38 -20.12 11.30
N LYS A 109 11.55 -20.66 10.09
CA LYS A 109 11.48 -19.89 8.84
C LYS A 109 10.06 -19.34 8.60
N ALA A 110 9.04 -20.17 8.78
CA ALA A 110 7.64 -19.74 8.67
C ALA A 110 7.28 -18.68 9.71
N LYS A 111 7.75 -18.84 10.96
CA LYS A 111 7.57 -17.82 12.01
C LYS A 111 8.21 -16.48 11.62
N ASN A 112 9.44 -16.48 11.10
CA ASN A 112 10.10 -15.26 10.65
C ASN A 112 9.31 -14.55 9.54
N ILE A 113 8.74 -15.31 8.59
CA ILE A 113 7.88 -14.74 7.54
C ILE A 113 6.63 -14.11 8.14
N GLY A 114 5.94 -14.83 9.05
CA GLY A 114 4.76 -14.30 9.73
C GLY A 114 5.06 -13.01 10.50
N THR A 115 6.15 -12.98 11.26
CA THR A 115 6.58 -11.79 12.00
C THR A 115 6.95 -10.64 11.06
N ALA A 116 7.68 -10.91 9.99
CA ALA A 116 8.03 -9.90 8.99
C ALA A 116 6.79 -9.26 8.37
N LEU A 117 5.77 -10.06 8.04
CA LEU A 117 4.49 -9.56 7.51
C LEU A 117 3.76 -8.63 8.49
N ILE A 118 3.81 -8.91 9.80
CA ILE A 118 3.25 -8.02 10.83
C ILE A 118 4.02 -6.70 10.86
N PHE A 119 5.36 -6.75 10.87
CA PHE A 119 6.18 -5.54 10.82
C PHE A 119 5.90 -4.71 9.57
N THR A 120 5.77 -5.35 8.40
CA THR A 120 5.39 -4.67 7.16
C THR A 120 4.00 -4.03 7.27
N ALA A 121 3.02 -4.72 7.85
CA ALA A 121 1.69 -4.16 8.08
C ALA A 121 1.73 -2.92 8.98
N LEU A 122 2.51 -2.96 10.07
CA LEU A 122 2.70 -1.81 10.96
C LEU A 122 3.39 -0.64 10.27
N LEU A 123 4.41 -0.90 9.46
CA LEU A 123 5.11 0.12 8.66
C LEU A 123 4.15 0.77 7.65
N ILE A 124 3.29 -0.02 6.99
CA ILE A 124 2.27 0.52 6.10
C ILE A 124 1.29 1.42 6.86
N LEU A 125 0.85 1.02 8.06
CA LEU A 125 -0.06 1.85 8.87
C LEU A 125 0.60 3.13 9.38
N SER A 126 1.91 3.15 9.63
CA SER A 126 2.60 4.35 10.09
C SER A 126 2.61 5.46 9.02
N THR A 127 2.41 5.13 7.74
CA THR A 127 2.21 6.14 6.68
C THR A 127 1.01 7.06 6.94
N ASN A 128 -0.04 6.55 7.59
CA ASN A 128 -1.20 7.36 7.96
C ASN A 128 -0.85 8.39 9.04
N ILE A 129 0.04 8.03 9.97
CA ILE A 129 0.52 8.96 11.01
C ILE A 129 1.32 10.08 10.35
N ILE A 130 2.18 9.74 9.38
CA ILE A 130 2.97 10.73 8.63
C ILE A 130 2.05 11.69 7.88
N LEU A 131 1.05 11.19 7.15
CA LEU A 131 0.11 12.05 6.41
C LEU A 131 -0.71 12.95 7.33
N TRP A 132 -1.16 12.42 8.47
CA TRP A 132 -1.84 13.22 9.48
C TRP A 132 -0.95 14.33 10.04
N TYR A 133 0.33 14.03 10.32
CA TYR A 133 1.29 15.03 10.77
C TYR A 133 1.50 16.14 9.73
N VAL A 134 1.61 15.79 8.44
CA VAL A 134 1.70 16.77 7.34
C VAL A 134 0.45 17.65 7.30
N HIS A 135 -0.74 17.08 7.50
CA HIS A 135 -1.98 17.85 7.56
C HIS A 135 -1.97 18.88 8.70
N VAL A 136 -1.58 18.46 9.90
CA VAL A 136 -1.50 19.36 11.07
C VAL A 136 -0.46 20.46 10.86
N MET A 137 0.72 20.12 10.33
CA MET A 137 1.76 21.10 10.02
C MET A 137 1.27 22.14 9.00
N LEU A 138 0.57 21.70 7.96
CA LEU A 138 -0.02 22.60 6.97
C LEU A 138 -1.03 23.54 7.61
N ASP A 139 -1.91 23.04 8.48
CA ASP A 139 -2.88 23.87 9.19
C ASP A 139 -2.20 24.94 10.07
N GLN A 140 -1.08 24.61 10.72
CA GLN A 140 -0.31 25.56 11.52
C GLN A 140 0.34 26.66 10.67
N LEU A 141 0.94 26.31 9.54
CA LEU A 141 1.59 27.26 8.63
C LEU A 141 0.65 28.33 8.08
N ILE A 142 -0.64 28.01 7.95
CA ILE A 142 -1.66 28.91 7.37
C ILE A 142 -2.30 29.78 8.43
N SER A 143 -2.19 29.41 9.71
CA SER A 143 -2.71 30.18 10.84
C SER A 143 -1.78 31.31 11.33
N ILE A 144 -0.63 31.48 10.69
CA ILE A 144 0.39 32.52 10.93
C ILE A 144 0.29 33.56 9.81
#